data_AF-A0A090N6B9-F1
#
_entry.id   AF-A0A090N6B9-F1
#
_cell.length_a   1.000
_cell.length_b   1.000
_cell.length_c   1.000
_cell.angle_alpha   90.00
_cell.angle_beta   90.00
_cell.angle_gamma   90.00
#
_symmetry.space_group_name_H-M   'P 1'
#
loop_
_entity.id
_entity.type
_entity.pdbx_description
1 polymer ?
#
loop_
_entity_poly.entity_id
_entity_poly.type
_entity_poly.pdbx_seq_one_letter_code
_entity_poly.pdbx_strand_id
1 'polypeptide(L)'
;MTAKLSDAGNLLLIKIQMNLNDTTAYYFSDLTNVRDITHDIIPNHLIGRFDANYEFCFTIGDFAVFFVKKFGMKSSVVVTRIQSSENTVDTAELILEEEEGLQIKNVYSVGKDFFVIIVVKNLHNYLKLYNKKALTLVKDIYVGPGVIKQAQSHIIMLNAIYRYNFENVLNKGVNEIIKETLFKTEFYELSIFDYIIEIEYYKSKDGKKIPMIMFHKKDLKKNQQNPVIVEAYGDLSAAWHLQKSLAKIFFANEFGGIWCIPGIRGIEGLGKKWTSDGKELKRKKSFDDFIYAIKHLIKKKYTKSSKITIYGQGEGGLLTTVVSQREPKLIGAVVAKSPVLDTIRYDELTKYDFAFFDGYGNLNKKKVFVNLYSFSPYHQMDKYKTFKKEWPSTLIIHSFTEKNYLVAHTTKYLAKLYPLLKKIQNHV
;
A
#
# COMPACT_ATOMS: atom_id res chain seq x y z
N MET A 1 -5.69 24.14 -3.71
CA MET A 1 -6.07 24.28 -5.13
C MET A 1 -4.82 24.08 -5.97
N THR A 2 -4.92 23.35 -7.08
CA THR A 2 -3.84 23.18 -8.06
C THR A 2 -4.39 23.38 -9.47
N ALA A 3 -3.54 23.76 -10.41
CA ALA A 3 -3.92 23.94 -11.81
C ALA A 3 -2.95 23.19 -12.73
N LYS A 4 -3.46 22.66 -13.85
CA LYS A 4 -2.68 21.94 -14.87
C LYS A 4 -3.31 22.14 -16.24
N LEU A 5 -2.50 22.13 -17.31
CA LEU A 5 -3.03 22.05 -18.68
C LEU A 5 -3.47 20.63 -19.04
N SER A 6 -4.45 20.52 -19.93
CA SER A 6 -4.75 19.26 -20.63
C SER A 6 -3.55 18.81 -21.47
N ASP A 7 -3.53 17.53 -21.85
CA ASP A 7 -2.45 16.98 -22.68
C ASP A 7 -2.40 17.63 -24.08
N ALA A 8 -3.53 18.15 -24.56
CA ALA A 8 -3.61 18.92 -25.80
C ALA A 8 -3.26 20.41 -25.63
N GLY A 9 -3.02 20.87 -24.39
CA GLY A 9 -2.66 22.26 -24.07
C GLY A 9 -3.79 23.27 -24.21
N ASN A 10 -4.98 22.84 -24.59
CA ASN A 10 -6.11 23.71 -24.92
C ASN A 10 -7.08 23.94 -23.75
N LEU A 11 -6.90 23.28 -22.60
CA LEU A 11 -7.75 23.46 -21.43
C LEU A 11 -6.89 23.74 -20.19
N LEU A 12 -7.30 24.72 -19.40
CA LEU A 12 -6.83 24.88 -18.02
C LEU A 12 -7.73 24.06 -17.11
N LEU A 13 -7.17 23.07 -16.42
CA LEU A 13 -7.88 22.25 -15.42
C LEU A 13 -7.51 22.72 -14.03
N ILE A 14 -8.50 23.01 -13.20
CA ILE A 14 -8.34 23.47 -11.83
C ILE A 14 -8.91 22.42 -10.89
N LYS A 15 -8.06 21.88 -10.02
CA LYS A 15 -8.41 20.94 -8.97
C LYS A 15 -8.56 21.68 -7.64
N ILE A 16 -9.73 21.56 -7.04
CA ILE A 16 -9.94 21.93 -5.64
C ILE A 16 -10.00 20.63 -4.84
N GLN A 17 -9.21 20.54 -3.77
CA GLN A 17 -9.12 19.36 -2.90
C GLN A 17 -9.48 19.77 -1.47
N MET A 18 -10.40 19.02 -0.87
CA MET A 18 -10.71 19.08 0.55
C MET A 18 -9.87 18.04 1.29
N ASN A 19 -8.77 18.47 1.89
CA ASN A 19 -7.80 17.57 2.54
C ASN A 19 -8.43 16.73 3.66
N LEU A 20 -9.46 17.23 4.35
CA LEU A 20 -10.14 16.48 5.41
C LEU A 20 -10.72 15.17 4.88
N ASN A 21 -11.45 15.18 3.77
CA ASN A 21 -12.12 13.95 3.32
C ASN A 21 -11.44 13.32 2.09
N ASP A 22 -10.27 13.85 1.72
CA ASP A 22 -9.55 13.57 0.48
C ASP A 22 -10.43 13.64 -0.77
N THR A 23 -11.45 14.50 -0.77
CA THR A 23 -12.35 14.65 -1.92
C THR A 23 -11.97 15.83 -2.79
N THR A 24 -12.30 15.75 -4.08
CA THR A 24 -11.91 16.75 -5.06
C THR A 24 -13.11 17.19 -5.90
N ALA A 25 -12.97 18.38 -6.46
CA ALA A 25 -13.83 18.90 -7.51
C ALA A 25 -12.93 19.47 -8.61
N TYR A 26 -13.29 19.22 -9.85
CA TYR A 26 -12.57 19.74 -11.01
C TYR A 26 -13.40 20.78 -11.73
N TYR A 27 -12.69 21.82 -12.17
CA TYR A 27 -13.19 22.87 -13.01
C TYR A 27 -12.28 23.01 -14.21
N PHE A 28 -12.76 23.64 -15.28
CA PHE A 28 -11.99 23.85 -16.48
C PHE A 28 -12.29 25.20 -17.14
N SER A 29 -11.33 25.68 -17.92
CA SER A 29 -11.51 26.80 -18.84
C SER A 29 -10.90 26.46 -20.19
N ASP A 30 -11.61 26.80 -21.25
CA ASP A 30 -11.11 26.65 -22.62
C ASP A 30 -10.09 27.76 -22.93
N LEU A 31 -8.91 27.35 -23.36
CA LEU A 31 -7.80 28.23 -23.73
C LEU A 31 -7.58 28.31 -25.24
N THR A 32 -8.38 27.62 -26.06
CA THR A 32 -8.17 27.51 -27.51
C THR A 32 -8.02 28.87 -28.20
N ASN A 33 -8.73 29.89 -27.72
CA ASN A 33 -8.70 31.25 -28.27
C ASN A 33 -8.04 32.28 -27.33
N VAL A 34 -7.36 31.82 -26.28
CA VAL A 34 -6.70 32.69 -25.30
C VAL A 34 -5.23 32.86 -25.70
N ARG A 35 -4.84 34.10 -26.05
CA ARG A 35 -3.44 34.45 -26.37
C ARG A 35 -2.68 34.97 -25.16
N ASP A 36 -3.29 35.89 -24.43
CA ASP A 36 -2.75 36.50 -23.21
C ASP A 36 -3.80 36.44 -22.10
N ILE A 37 -3.36 36.09 -20.88
CA ILE A 37 -4.22 36.10 -19.70
C ILE A 37 -4.13 37.48 -19.07
N THR A 38 -5.02 38.38 -19.49
CA THR A 38 -5.07 39.78 -19.04
C THR A 38 -6.19 40.06 -18.03
N HIS A 39 -7.05 39.07 -17.79
CA HIS A 39 -8.21 39.13 -16.90
C HIS A 39 -8.36 37.81 -16.14
N ASP A 40 -9.14 37.82 -15.07
CA ASP A 40 -9.42 36.62 -14.27
C ASP A 40 -10.11 35.55 -15.12
N ILE A 41 -9.60 34.32 -15.05
CA ILE A 41 -10.21 33.16 -15.70
C ILE A 41 -11.30 32.63 -14.78
N ILE A 42 -12.55 32.62 -15.26
CA ILE A 42 -13.69 32.04 -14.55
C ILE A 42 -13.87 30.59 -15.05
N PRO A 43 -13.66 29.57 -14.20
CA PRO A 43 -13.69 28.19 -14.65
C PRO A 43 -15.08 27.55 -14.45
N ASN A 44 -15.49 26.75 -15.42
CA ASN A 44 -16.74 25.99 -15.39
C ASN A 44 -16.56 24.68 -14.63
N HIS A 45 -17.60 24.21 -13.94
CA HIS A 45 -17.55 22.92 -13.26
C HIS A 45 -17.37 21.77 -14.28
N LEU A 46 -16.51 20.80 -13.99
CA LEU A 46 -16.27 19.64 -14.87
C LEU A 46 -16.86 18.36 -14.27
N ILE A 47 -16.48 18.06 -13.03
CA ILE A 47 -16.86 16.82 -12.34
C ILE A 47 -16.61 16.94 -10.83
N GLY A 48 -17.44 16.25 -10.06
CA GLY A 48 -17.23 16.05 -8.63
C GLY A 48 -17.70 17.22 -7.78
N ARG A 49 -18.38 16.91 -6.68
CA ARG A 49 -18.89 17.90 -5.71
C ARG A 49 -18.36 17.58 -4.33
N PHE A 50 -17.05 17.32 -4.26
CA PHE A 50 -16.36 16.87 -3.05
C PHE A 50 -16.94 15.58 -2.46
N ASP A 51 -17.44 14.72 -3.32
CA ASP A 51 -18.07 13.45 -2.98
C ASP A 51 -17.15 12.23 -3.19
N ALA A 52 -16.08 12.38 -3.97
CA ALA A 52 -15.01 11.40 -4.17
C ALA A 52 -13.66 12.12 -4.45
N ASN A 53 -12.55 11.38 -4.44
CA ASN A 53 -11.27 11.82 -4.98
C ASN A 53 -11.24 11.51 -6.48
N TYR A 54 -11.42 12.52 -7.31
CA TYR A 54 -11.19 12.45 -8.75
C TYR A 54 -9.73 12.83 -9.03
N GLU A 55 -9.02 12.03 -9.81
CA GLU A 55 -7.70 12.37 -10.35
C GLU A 55 -7.79 12.42 -11.87
N PHE A 56 -7.51 13.59 -12.44
CA PHE A 56 -7.45 13.77 -13.89
C PHE A 56 -6.34 12.94 -14.51
N CYS A 57 -6.67 12.18 -15.56
CA CYS A 57 -5.70 11.37 -16.30
C CYS A 57 -5.27 12.06 -17.61
N PHE A 58 -6.20 12.26 -18.53
CA PHE A 58 -5.98 12.83 -19.87
C PHE A 58 -7.31 13.18 -20.55
N THR A 59 -7.27 13.78 -21.73
CA THR A 59 -8.44 14.06 -22.58
C THR A 59 -8.53 13.15 -23.81
N ILE A 60 -9.75 12.94 -24.30
CA ILE A 60 -10.08 12.25 -25.55
C ILE A 60 -11.12 13.10 -26.29
N GLY A 61 -10.70 13.90 -27.26
CA GLY A 61 -11.61 14.85 -27.92
C GLY A 61 -12.30 15.75 -26.87
N ASP A 62 -13.63 15.74 -26.87
CA ASP A 62 -14.46 16.52 -25.94
C ASP A 62 -14.67 15.83 -24.57
N PHE A 63 -13.88 14.81 -24.25
CA PHE A 63 -14.01 14.06 -23.01
C PHE A 63 -12.75 14.16 -22.14
N ALA A 64 -12.96 14.16 -20.83
CA ALA A 64 -11.90 14.04 -19.83
C ALA A 64 -12.03 12.71 -19.07
N VAL A 65 -10.91 12.01 -18.93
CA VAL A 65 -10.85 10.72 -18.22
C VAL A 65 -10.31 10.94 -16.81
N PHE A 66 -10.98 10.33 -15.83
CA PHE A 66 -10.66 10.42 -14.42
C PHE A 66 -10.48 9.05 -13.78
N PHE A 67 -9.49 8.93 -12.92
CA PHE A 67 -9.40 7.84 -11.95
C PHE A 67 -10.05 8.30 -10.65
N VAL A 68 -11.14 7.65 -10.27
CA VAL A 68 -11.94 7.98 -9.10
C VAL A 68 -11.61 7.02 -7.97
N LYS A 69 -11.22 7.58 -6.83
CA LYS A 69 -11.05 6.86 -5.57
C LYS A 69 -12.05 7.42 -4.58
N LYS A 70 -12.77 6.56 -3.89
CA LYS A 70 -13.63 6.99 -2.80
C LYS A 70 -13.48 6.02 -1.67
N PHE A 71 -13.13 6.55 -0.50
CA PHE A 71 -13.01 5.73 0.69
C PHE A 71 -14.32 4.96 0.93
N GLY A 72 -14.20 3.67 1.14
CA GLY A 72 -15.37 2.84 1.36
C GLY A 72 -16.24 2.63 0.10
N MET A 73 -15.78 2.92 -1.11
CA MET A 73 -16.39 2.51 -2.38
C MET A 73 -15.33 1.87 -3.28
N LYS A 74 -15.76 1.23 -4.37
CA LYS A 74 -14.83 0.65 -5.34
C LYS A 74 -14.23 1.79 -6.14
N SER A 75 -12.93 1.73 -6.41
CA SER A 75 -12.32 2.71 -7.30
C SER A 75 -12.80 2.45 -8.72
N SER A 76 -12.82 3.48 -9.55
CA SER A 76 -13.31 3.37 -10.92
C SER A 76 -12.58 4.31 -11.87
N VAL A 77 -12.59 3.97 -13.15
CA VAL A 77 -12.25 4.89 -14.22
C VAL A 77 -13.55 5.38 -14.83
N VAL A 78 -13.70 6.69 -14.91
CA VAL A 78 -14.86 7.33 -15.52
C VAL A 78 -14.41 8.29 -16.60
N VAL A 79 -15.34 8.63 -17.49
CA VAL A 79 -15.18 9.65 -18.51
C VAL A 79 -16.30 10.67 -18.36
N THR A 80 -15.99 11.96 -18.49
CA THR A 80 -16.98 13.04 -18.44
C THR A 80 -16.84 13.95 -19.65
N ARG A 81 -17.93 14.55 -20.10
CA ARG A 81 -17.95 15.44 -21.26
C ARG A 81 -17.55 16.84 -20.85
N ILE A 82 -16.58 17.41 -21.56
CA ILE A 82 -16.20 18.81 -21.49
C ILE A 82 -17.25 19.59 -22.28
N GLN A 83 -18.07 20.36 -21.57
CA GLN A 83 -19.20 21.09 -22.15
C GLN A 83 -18.77 22.49 -22.58
N SER A 84 -19.36 23.02 -23.64
CA SER A 84 -19.09 24.39 -24.11
C SER A 84 -19.94 25.45 -23.41
N SER A 85 -20.94 25.06 -22.61
CA SER A 85 -21.85 25.98 -21.91
C SER A 85 -21.33 26.40 -20.53
N GLU A 86 -21.69 27.61 -20.10
CA GLU A 86 -21.37 28.12 -18.75
C GLU A 86 -22.11 27.36 -17.64
N ASN A 87 -23.31 26.84 -17.94
CA ASN A 87 -24.06 25.96 -17.05
C ASN A 87 -23.72 24.50 -17.38
N THR A 88 -22.73 23.95 -16.68
CA THR A 88 -22.32 22.54 -16.86
C THR A 88 -23.01 21.62 -15.87
N VAL A 89 -23.23 20.37 -16.30
CA VAL A 89 -23.72 19.28 -15.44
C VAL A 89 -22.70 18.14 -15.39
N ASP A 90 -22.70 17.36 -14.31
CA ASP A 90 -21.82 16.19 -14.21
C ASP A 90 -22.37 15.07 -15.11
N THR A 91 -21.59 14.65 -16.11
CA THR A 91 -21.96 13.61 -17.09
C THR A 91 -21.07 12.38 -17.00
N ALA A 92 -20.55 12.05 -15.80
CA ALA A 92 -19.62 10.94 -15.64
C ALA A 92 -20.22 9.58 -16.05
N GLU A 93 -19.57 8.89 -16.98
CA GLU A 93 -19.88 7.53 -17.42
C GLU A 93 -18.77 6.56 -17.00
N LEU A 94 -19.14 5.34 -16.59
CA LEU A 94 -18.22 4.32 -16.09
C LEU A 94 -17.50 3.59 -17.23
N ILE A 95 -16.16 3.55 -17.19
CA ILE A 95 -15.34 2.71 -18.08
C ILE A 95 -14.98 1.37 -17.42
N LEU A 96 -14.54 1.42 -16.16
CA LEU A 96 -14.15 0.25 -15.39
C LEU A 96 -14.33 0.50 -13.90
N GLU A 97 -14.90 -0.46 -13.17
CA GLU A 97 -14.96 -0.43 -11.71
C GLU A 97 -14.12 -1.58 -11.15
N GLU A 98 -13.49 -1.36 -9.98
CA GLU A 98 -12.87 -2.45 -9.23
C GLU A 98 -13.90 -3.53 -8.85
N GLU A 99 -13.43 -4.76 -8.76
CA GLU A 99 -14.23 -5.91 -8.31
C GLU A 99 -13.40 -6.78 -7.38
N GLU A 100 -14.02 -7.80 -6.79
CA GLU A 100 -13.29 -8.68 -5.88
C GLU A 100 -12.12 -9.35 -6.61
N GLY A 101 -10.90 -9.11 -6.09
CA GLY A 101 -9.68 -9.62 -6.69
C GLY A 101 -9.09 -8.79 -7.83
N LEU A 102 -9.76 -7.72 -8.32
CA LEU A 102 -9.25 -6.79 -9.33
C LEU A 102 -9.15 -5.37 -8.77
N GLN A 103 -7.95 -4.80 -8.80
CA GLN A 103 -7.68 -3.44 -8.35
C GLN A 103 -7.11 -2.58 -9.47
N ILE A 104 -7.58 -1.35 -9.59
CA ILE A 104 -7.06 -0.36 -10.54
C ILE A 104 -5.88 0.34 -9.88
N LYS A 105 -4.75 0.42 -10.58
CA LYS A 105 -3.54 1.09 -10.07
C LYS A 105 -3.32 2.45 -10.72
N ASN A 106 -3.50 2.53 -12.02
CA ASN A 106 -3.30 3.78 -12.75
C ASN A 106 -3.92 3.72 -14.15
N VAL A 107 -4.06 4.89 -14.78
CA VAL A 107 -4.65 5.05 -16.11
C VAL A 107 -3.76 5.99 -16.92
N TYR A 108 -3.35 5.54 -18.10
CA TYR A 108 -2.41 6.29 -18.93
C TYR A 108 -2.85 6.38 -20.38
N SER A 109 -2.70 7.57 -20.94
CA SER A 109 -2.83 7.84 -22.37
C SER A 109 -1.68 7.18 -23.13
N VAL A 110 -1.98 6.49 -24.24
CA VAL A 110 -0.96 5.78 -25.05
C VAL A 110 -1.14 6.13 -26.52
N GLY A 111 -0.27 7.02 -27.01
CA GLY A 111 -0.37 7.52 -28.39
C GLY A 111 -1.71 8.20 -28.66
N LYS A 112 -2.10 8.27 -29.93
CA LYS A 112 -3.35 8.94 -30.36
C LYS A 112 -4.58 8.07 -30.14
N ASP A 113 -4.45 6.76 -30.27
CA ASP A 113 -5.60 5.87 -30.47
C ASP A 113 -5.98 5.05 -29.24
N PHE A 114 -5.07 4.92 -28.27
CA PHE A 114 -5.27 4.01 -27.14
C PHE A 114 -5.03 4.66 -25.79
N PHE A 115 -5.55 4.02 -24.76
CA PHE A 115 -5.14 4.22 -23.38
C PHE A 115 -5.09 2.88 -22.65
N VAL A 116 -4.37 2.84 -21.54
CA VAL A 116 -4.18 1.62 -20.75
C VAL A 116 -4.63 1.86 -19.32
N ILE A 117 -5.43 0.95 -18.79
CA ILE A 117 -5.70 0.85 -17.36
C ILE A 117 -4.82 -0.27 -16.79
N ILE A 118 -3.94 0.09 -15.85
CA ILE A 118 -3.14 -0.89 -15.12
C ILE A 118 -4.00 -1.47 -14.01
N VAL A 119 -4.14 -2.79 -14.01
CA VAL A 119 -4.86 -3.51 -12.96
C VAL A 119 -4.01 -4.61 -12.34
N VAL A 120 -4.22 -4.84 -11.05
CA VAL A 120 -3.71 -6.02 -10.36
C VAL A 120 -4.89 -6.97 -10.14
N LYS A 121 -4.82 -8.15 -10.75
CA LYS A 121 -5.80 -9.22 -10.56
C LYS A 121 -5.13 -10.42 -9.91
N ASN A 122 -5.59 -10.81 -8.72
CA ASN A 122 -5.03 -11.95 -7.96
C ASN A 122 -3.49 -11.90 -7.80
N LEU A 123 -2.92 -10.72 -7.50
CA LEU A 123 -1.47 -10.45 -7.37
C LEU A 123 -0.66 -10.49 -8.69
N HIS A 124 -1.32 -10.62 -9.83
CA HIS A 124 -0.71 -10.49 -11.15
C HIS A 124 -1.07 -9.15 -11.80
N ASN A 125 -0.12 -8.54 -12.50
CA ASN A 125 -0.33 -7.29 -13.20
C ASN A 125 -0.86 -7.53 -14.61
N TYR A 126 -1.84 -6.71 -15.01
CA TYR A 126 -2.40 -6.68 -16.35
C TYR A 126 -2.47 -5.23 -16.85
N LEU A 127 -2.39 -5.10 -18.18
CA LEU A 127 -2.67 -3.87 -18.89
C LEU A 127 -3.95 -4.07 -19.68
N LYS A 128 -5.02 -3.38 -19.29
CA LYS A 128 -6.25 -3.35 -20.06
C LYS A 128 -6.13 -2.24 -21.10
N LEU A 129 -5.92 -2.61 -22.37
CA LEU A 129 -5.78 -1.68 -23.49
C LEU A 129 -7.17 -1.33 -24.01
N TYR A 130 -7.50 -0.04 -24.08
CA TYR A 130 -8.77 0.47 -24.59
C TYR A 130 -8.55 1.35 -25.81
N ASN A 131 -9.49 1.34 -26.75
CA ASN A 131 -9.53 2.27 -27.87
C ASN A 131 -10.14 3.60 -27.39
N LYS A 132 -9.47 4.73 -27.67
CA LYS A 132 -9.94 6.06 -27.26
C LYS A 132 -11.22 6.48 -27.98
N LYS A 133 -11.35 6.20 -29.27
CA LYS A 133 -12.51 6.62 -30.07
C LYS A 133 -13.77 5.84 -29.70
N ALA A 134 -13.65 4.52 -29.57
CA ALA A 134 -14.77 3.65 -29.25
C ALA A 134 -15.03 3.51 -27.74
N LEU A 135 -14.07 3.89 -26.90
CA LEU A 135 -14.08 3.68 -25.44
C LEU A 135 -14.27 2.21 -25.02
N THR A 136 -13.91 1.26 -25.90
CA THR A 136 -14.06 -0.17 -25.68
C THR A 136 -12.73 -0.85 -25.37
N LEU A 137 -12.79 -1.93 -24.57
CA LEU A 137 -11.65 -2.78 -24.29
C LEU A 137 -11.21 -3.51 -25.57
N VAL A 138 -9.92 -3.39 -25.88
CA VAL A 138 -9.27 -4.00 -27.04
C VAL A 138 -8.57 -5.29 -26.65
N LYS A 139 -7.80 -5.30 -25.55
CA LYS A 139 -7.06 -6.48 -25.09
C LYS A 139 -6.66 -6.40 -23.62
N ASP A 140 -6.70 -7.54 -22.94
CA ASP A 140 -6.09 -7.73 -21.62
C ASP A 140 -4.70 -8.35 -21.77
N ILE A 141 -3.66 -7.60 -21.44
CA ILE A 141 -2.25 -8.03 -21.59
C ILE A 141 -1.72 -8.45 -20.23
N TYR A 142 -1.36 -9.73 -20.10
CA TYR A 142 -0.70 -10.25 -18.91
C TYR A 142 0.76 -9.79 -18.84
N VAL A 143 1.13 -9.12 -17.75
CA VAL A 143 2.52 -8.65 -17.52
C VAL A 143 3.28 -9.62 -16.61
N GLY A 144 2.58 -10.23 -15.65
CA GLY A 144 3.17 -11.14 -14.67
C GLY A 144 3.15 -10.60 -13.23
N PRO A 145 3.74 -11.34 -12.29
CA PRO A 145 3.90 -10.89 -10.91
C PRO A 145 4.89 -9.72 -10.83
N GLY A 146 4.76 -8.86 -9.82
CA GLY A 146 5.66 -7.73 -9.58
C GLY A 146 4.92 -6.42 -9.32
N VAL A 147 5.62 -5.29 -9.46
CA VAL A 147 5.05 -3.95 -9.30
C VAL A 147 5.42 -3.11 -10.52
N ILE A 148 4.41 -2.59 -11.22
CA ILE A 148 4.59 -1.57 -12.25
C ILE A 148 4.69 -0.22 -11.54
N LYS A 149 5.84 0.45 -11.65
CA LYS A 149 6.06 1.77 -11.01
C LYS A 149 5.50 2.91 -11.84
N GLN A 150 5.62 2.81 -13.16
CA GLN A 150 5.17 3.83 -14.10
C GLN A 150 4.87 3.15 -15.44
N ALA A 151 3.83 3.61 -16.12
CA ALA A 151 3.62 3.28 -17.51
C ALA A 151 3.35 4.56 -18.29
N GLN A 152 4.05 4.77 -19.39
CA GLN A 152 3.69 5.76 -20.41
C GLN A 152 3.88 5.07 -21.76
N SER A 153 4.84 5.51 -22.57
CA SER A 153 5.37 4.75 -23.72
C SER A 153 6.21 3.53 -23.29
N HIS A 154 6.67 3.52 -22.04
CA HIS A 154 7.46 2.45 -21.44
C HIS A 154 6.82 2.01 -20.12
N ILE A 155 6.97 0.72 -19.80
CA ILE A 155 6.57 0.13 -18.54
C ILE A 155 7.82 -0.11 -17.71
N ILE A 156 7.93 0.65 -16.63
CA ILE A 156 9.04 0.53 -15.68
C ILE A 156 8.63 -0.49 -14.62
N MET A 157 9.28 -1.65 -14.64
CA MET A 157 9.26 -2.64 -13.57
C MET A 157 10.56 -2.55 -12.75
N LEU A 158 10.53 -3.04 -11.51
CA LEU A 158 11.61 -2.92 -10.52
C LEU A 158 13.01 -3.40 -10.96
N ASN A 159 13.12 -4.20 -12.02
CA ASN A 159 14.37 -4.77 -12.53
C ASN A 159 14.52 -4.66 -14.05
N ALA A 160 13.53 -4.09 -14.73
CA ALA A 160 13.54 -4.01 -16.18
C ALA A 160 12.64 -2.88 -16.66
N ILE A 161 13.08 -2.24 -17.73
CA ILE A 161 12.27 -1.31 -18.49
C ILE A 161 11.80 -2.07 -19.71
N TYR A 162 10.49 -2.29 -19.80
CA TYR A 162 9.86 -2.88 -20.96
C TYR A 162 9.23 -1.79 -21.83
N ARG A 163 9.30 -1.93 -23.14
CA ARG A 163 8.49 -1.15 -24.08
C ARG A 163 7.40 -2.05 -24.63
N TYR A 164 6.16 -1.57 -24.63
CA TYR A 164 5.08 -2.23 -25.36
C TYR A 164 4.76 -1.35 -26.56
N ASN A 165 5.00 -1.85 -27.78
CA ASN A 165 4.70 -1.10 -29.00
C ASN A 165 3.26 -1.38 -29.43
N PHE A 166 2.48 -0.29 -29.60
CA PHE A 166 1.08 -0.33 -30.02
C PHE A 166 0.83 0.24 -31.42
N GLU A 167 1.86 0.73 -32.12
CA GLU A 167 1.73 1.44 -33.41
C GLU A 167 1.03 0.59 -34.49
N ASN A 168 1.32 -0.71 -34.52
CA ASN A 168 0.76 -1.62 -35.52
C ASN A 168 -0.60 -2.20 -35.15
N VAL A 169 -1.14 -1.92 -33.96
CA VAL A 169 -2.36 -2.58 -33.46
C VAL A 169 -3.57 -2.26 -34.33
N LEU A 170 -3.71 -1.03 -34.82
CA LEU A 170 -4.84 -0.65 -35.67
C LEU A 170 -4.77 -1.29 -37.07
N ASN A 171 -3.58 -1.47 -37.62
CA ASN A 171 -3.39 -1.93 -38.99
C ASN A 171 -3.25 -3.45 -39.11
N LYS A 172 -2.62 -4.08 -38.12
CA LYS A 172 -2.26 -5.52 -38.15
C LYS A 172 -2.94 -6.32 -37.03
N GLY A 173 -3.71 -5.66 -36.18
CA GLY A 173 -4.45 -6.28 -35.08
C GLY A 173 -3.65 -6.44 -33.78
N VAL A 174 -4.37 -6.80 -32.73
CA VAL A 174 -3.89 -6.82 -31.33
C VAL A 174 -2.83 -7.87 -31.02
N ASN A 175 -2.53 -8.77 -31.96
CA ASN A 175 -1.51 -9.81 -31.80
C ASN A 175 -0.10 -9.31 -32.08
N GLU A 176 0.04 -8.14 -32.71
CA GLU A 176 1.32 -7.49 -33.01
C GLU A 176 1.82 -6.58 -31.87
N ILE A 177 1.28 -6.73 -30.66
CA ILE A 177 1.81 -6.01 -29.49
C ILE A 177 3.11 -6.68 -29.07
N ILE A 178 4.23 -6.04 -29.45
CA ILE A 178 5.57 -6.53 -29.15
C ILE A 178 6.01 -5.97 -27.79
N LYS A 179 6.42 -6.87 -26.90
CA LYS A 179 7.11 -6.54 -25.64
C LYS A 179 8.61 -6.57 -25.87
N GLU A 180 9.25 -5.42 -25.79
CA GLU A 180 10.70 -5.29 -25.89
C GLU A 180 11.31 -5.04 -24.51
N THR A 181 12.49 -5.61 -24.26
CA THR A 181 13.26 -5.31 -23.04
C THR A 181 14.30 -4.26 -23.39
N LEU A 182 14.12 -3.03 -22.88
CA LEU A 182 15.07 -1.95 -23.14
C LEU A 182 16.25 -1.97 -22.18
N PHE A 183 15.97 -2.31 -20.93
CA PHE A 183 16.97 -2.43 -19.88
C PHE A 183 16.55 -3.52 -18.94
N LYS A 184 17.52 -4.29 -18.43
CA LYS A 184 17.30 -5.28 -17.38
C LYS A 184 18.51 -5.26 -16.45
N THR A 185 18.25 -5.00 -15.18
CA THR A 185 19.28 -5.11 -14.15
C THR A 185 19.49 -6.58 -13.84
N GLU A 186 20.73 -7.03 -13.97
CA GLU A 186 21.17 -8.34 -13.53
C GLU A 186 22.09 -8.20 -12.32
N PHE A 187 22.02 -9.18 -11.42
CA PHE A 187 22.93 -9.23 -10.28
C PHE A 187 24.10 -10.13 -10.66
N TYR A 188 25.33 -9.65 -10.41
CA TYR A 188 26.52 -10.47 -10.55
C TYR A 188 26.46 -11.61 -9.51
N GLU A 189 26.76 -12.85 -9.93
CA GLU A 189 26.81 -14.06 -9.08
C GLU A 189 25.52 -14.45 -8.34
N LEU A 190 24.39 -13.81 -8.63
CA LEU A 190 23.10 -14.14 -8.01
C LEU A 190 22.07 -14.52 -9.08
N SER A 191 21.72 -15.81 -9.12
CA SER A 191 20.62 -16.29 -9.95
C SER A 191 19.30 -16.11 -9.22
N ILE A 192 18.36 -15.38 -9.84
CA ILE A 192 16.98 -15.28 -9.32
C ILE A 192 16.30 -16.66 -9.26
N PHE A 193 16.80 -17.63 -10.03
CA PHE A 193 16.29 -18.99 -10.03
C PHE A 193 16.73 -19.78 -8.80
N ASP A 194 17.57 -19.26 -7.92
CA ASP A 194 17.93 -19.96 -6.67
C ASP A 194 16.91 -19.74 -5.55
N TYR A 195 15.94 -18.85 -5.79
CA TYR A 195 14.96 -18.42 -4.80
C TYR A 195 13.54 -18.83 -5.17
N ILE A 196 12.70 -18.98 -4.15
CA ILE A 196 11.27 -19.23 -4.26
C ILE A 196 10.52 -18.05 -3.66
N ILE A 197 9.45 -17.66 -4.33
CA ILE A 197 8.37 -16.85 -3.77
C ILE A 197 7.12 -17.72 -3.80
N GLU A 198 6.57 -18.04 -2.64
CA GLU A 198 5.34 -18.83 -2.52
C GLU A 198 4.32 -18.16 -1.59
N ILE A 199 3.06 -18.54 -1.72
CA ILE A 199 1.99 -18.10 -0.81
C ILE A 199 1.57 -19.28 0.05
N GLU A 200 1.93 -19.22 1.33
CA GLU A 200 1.46 -20.15 2.36
C GLU A 200 0.16 -19.59 2.96
N TYR A 201 -0.83 -20.45 3.22
CA TYR A 201 -2.06 -20.03 3.88
C TYR A 201 -2.16 -20.62 5.29
N TYR A 202 -2.59 -19.79 6.24
CA TYR A 202 -2.82 -20.19 7.62
C TYR A 202 -4.19 -19.71 8.12
N LYS A 203 -4.68 -20.29 9.23
CA LYS A 203 -5.92 -19.83 9.87
C LYS A 203 -5.58 -18.87 11.01
N SER A 204 -6.23 -17.72 11.03
CA SER A 204 -6.20 -16.79 12.17
C SER A 204 -7.04 -17.30 13.35
N LYS A 205 -7.07 -16.54 14.44
CA LYS A 205 -7.82 -16.84 15.67
C LYS A 205 -9.30 -17.12 15.42
N ASP A 206 -9.93 -16.35 14.52
CA ASP A 206 -11.34 -16.49 14.16
C ASP A 206 -11.56 -17.46 12.98
N GLY A 207 -10.56 -18.27 12.63
CA GLY A 207 -10.63 -19.26 11.57
C GLY A 207 -10.48 -18.69 10.15
N LYS A 208 -10.40 -17.37 9.98
CA LYS A 208 -10.19 -16.76 8.66
C LYS A 208 -8.88 -17.25 8.05
N LYS A 209 -8.93 -17.70 6.79
CA LYS A 209 -7.75 -18.11 6.03
C LYS A 209 -6.99 -16.86 5.56
N ILE A 210 -5.76 -16.68 6.05
CA ILE A 210 -4.88 -15.54 5.77
C ILE A 210 -3.74 -16.00 4.85
N PRO A 211 -3.45 -15.28 3.75
CA PRO A 211 -2.31 -15.59 2.91
C PRO A 211 -1.01 -15.00 3.51
N MET A 212 0.14 -15.62 3.24
CA MET A 212 1.46 -15.15 3.66
C MET A 212 2.44 -15.38 2.53
N ILE A 213 3.09 -14.31 2.07
CA ILE A 213 4.18 -14.44 1.10
C ILE A 213 5.41 -14.94 1.84
N MET A 214 6.07 -15.94 1.28
CA MET A 214 7.30 -16.54 1.76
C MET A 214 8.38 -16.35 0.70
N PHE A 215 9.55 -15.89 1.12
CA PHE A 215 10.74 -15.77 0.27
C PHE A 215 11.93 -16.47 0.94
N HIS A 216 12.54 -17.43 0.23
CA HIS A 216 13.70 -18.20 0.70
C HIS A 216 14.42 -18.90 -0.47
N LYS A 217 15.55 -19.57 -0.20
CA LYS A 217 16.25 -20.40 -1.20
C LYS A 217 15.46 -21.67 -1.55
N LYS A 218 15.61 -22.16 -2.79
CA LYS A 218 14.89 -23.35 -3.30
C LYS A 218 15.08 -24.61 -2.46
N ASP A 219 16.26 -24.78 -1.88
CA ASP A 219 16.70 -25.96 -1.13
C ASP A 219 16.41 -25.91 0.38
N LEU A 220 15.52 -24.99 0.80
CA LEU A 220 15.15 -24.80 2.21
C LEU A 220 14.65 -26.12 2.86
N LYS A 221 15.26 -26.48 4.00
CA LYS A 221 14.85 -27.62 4.83
C LYS A 221 14.01 -27.16 6.03
N LYS A 222 12.80 -27.72 6.22
CA LYS A 222 11.92 -27.43 7.37
C LYS A 222 12.36 -28.19 8.63
N ASN A 223 13.49 -27.78 9.20
CA ASN A 223 14.15 -28.44 10.34
C ASN A 223 14.09 -27.63 11.65
N GLN A 224 13.24 -26.61 11.73
CA GLN A 224 13.09 -25.67 12.86
C GLN A 224 14.31 -24.78 13.16
N GLN A 225 15.39 -24.86 12.39
CA GLN A 225 16.61 -24.09 12.66
C GLN A 225 16.74 -22.82 11.81
N ASN A 226 15.90 -22.66 10.79
CA ASN A 226 15.97 -21.52 9.89
C ASN A 226 15.68 -20.21 10.65
N PRO A 227 16.51 -19.17 10.50
CA PRO A 227 16.16 -17.83 10.98
C PRO A 227 15.03 -17.27 10.12
N VAL A 228 14.05 -16.64 10.76
CA VAL A 228 12.86 -16.13 10.07
C VAL A 228 12.62 -14.69 10.45
N ILE A 229 12.45 -13.84 9.43
CA ILE A 229 11.95 -12.48 9.61
C ILE A 229 10.48 -12.45 9.18
N VAL A 230 9.59 -12.10 10.10
CA VAL A 230 8.19 -11.83 9.81
C VAL A 230 7.99 -10.32 9.74
N GLU A 231 7.79 -9.80 8.54
CA GLU A 231 7.63 -8.37 8.27
C GLU A 231 6.16 -7.96 8.37
N ALA A 232 5.89 -6.98 9.23
CA ALA A 232 4.63 -6.28 9.33
C ALA A 232 4.65 -5.10 8.35
N TYR A 233 3.72 -5.11 7.41
CA TYR A 233 3.62 -4.03 6.42
C TYR A 233 3.32 -2.70 7.11
N GLY A 234 4.10 -1.68 6.76
CA GLY A 234 4.19 -0.41 7.50
C GLY A 234 3.13 0.64 7.15
N ASP A 235 2.29 0.35 6.16
CA ASP A 235 1.27 1.24 5.64
C ASP A 235 0.01 0.42 5.32
N LEU A 236 -1.09 0.72 6.01
CA LEU A 236 -2.36 0.02 5.80
C LEU A 236 -3.00 0.39 4.47
N SER A 237 -2.63 1.52 3.86
CA SER A 237 -3.13 1.98 2.56
C SER A 237 -2.37 1.37 1.37
N ALA A 238 -1.22 0.76 1.63
CA ALA A 238 -0.37 0.22 0.58
C ALA A 238 -0.74 -1.24 0.25
N ALA A 239 -0.65 -1.58 -1.05
CA ALA A 239 -0.99 -2.91 -1.53
C ALA A 239 -0.03 -3.98 -0.97
N TRP A 240 -0.58 -5.10 -0.51
CA TRP A 240 0.22 -6.25 -0.08
C TRP A 240 1.02 -6.88 -1.22
N HIS A 241 2.35 -6.79 -1.16
CA HIS A 241 3.25 -7.41 -2.13
C HIS A 241 4.65 -7.61 -1.54
N LEU A 242 5.44 -8.48 -2.17
CA LEU A 242 6.86 -8.60 -1.88
C LEU A 242 7.64 -7.47 -2.57
N GLN A 243 8.17 -6.55 -1.77
CA GLN A 243 9.10 -5.55 -2.27
C GLN A 243 10.46 -6.19 -2.57
N LYS A 244 10.99 -5.94 -3.77
CA LYS A 244 12.37 -6.32 -4.12
C LYS A 244 13.33 -5.63 -3.16
N SER A 245 14.18 -6.40 -2.50
CA SER A 245 15.14 -5.90 -1.53
C SER A 245 16.41 -6.74 -1.55
N LEU A 246 17.56 -6.08 -1.74
CA LEU A 246 18.86 -6.72 -1.61
C LEU A 246 19.07 -7.30 -0.22
N ALA A 247 18.57 -6.63 0.84
CA ALA A 247 18.65 -7.14 2.20
C ALA A 247 17.88 -8.45 2.38
N LYS A 248 16.74 -8.63 1.69
CA LYS A 248 15.99 -9.90 1.71
C LYS A 248 16.78 -11.02 1.03
N ILE A 249 17.37 -10.73 -0.13
CA ILE A 249 18.22 -11.67 -0.88
C ILE A 249 19.44 -12.07 -0.04
N PHE A 250 20.16 -11.09 0.50
CA PHE A 250 21.31 -11.30 1.38
C PHE A 250 20.94 -12.14 2.61
N PHE A 251 19.79 -11.85 3.24
CA PHE A 251 19.30 -12.62 4.38
C PHE A 251 19.04 -14.10 4.01
N ALA A 252 18.43 -14.34 2.86
CA ALA A 252 18.20 -15.70 2.38
C ALA A 252 19.50 -16.42 2.00
N ASN A 253 20.44 -15.71 1.36
CA ASN A 253 21.68 -16.32 0.86
C ASN A 253 22.68 -16.61 1.99
N GLU A 254 22.97 -15.62 2.82
CA GLU A 254 24.05 -15.71 3.83
C GLU A 254 23.61 -16.39 5.12
N PHE A 255 22.33 -16.26 5.49
CA PHE A 255 21.83 -16.81 6.75
C PHE A 255 20.89 -18.01 6.56
N GLY A 256 20.65 -18.44 5.32
CA GLY A 256 19.63 -19.47 5.02
C GLY A 256 18.24 -19.05 5.51
N GLY A 257 17.98 -17.74 5.53
CA GLY A 257 16.82 -17.16 6.16
C GLY A 257 15.55 -17.25 5.33
N ILE A 258 14.41 -17.17 6.03
CA ILE A 258 13.09 -17.08 5.41
C ILE A 258 12.52 -15.69 5.71
N TRP A 259 12.07 -15.00 4.67
CA TRP A 259 11.36 -13.74 4.81
C TRP A 259 9.87 -13.94 4.58
N CYS A 260 9.07 -13.61 5.58
CA CYS A 260 7.63 -13.81 5.58
C CYS A 260 6.89 -12.48 5.64
N ILE A 261 5.88 -12.28 4.79
CA ILE A 261 5.03 -11.09 4.82
C ILE A 261 3.57 -11.55 4.90
N PRO A 262 2.98 -11.66 6.10
CA PRO A 262 1.59 -12.06 6.26
C PRO A 262 0.65 -10.99 5.70
N GLY A 263 -0.31 -11.39 4.87
CA GLY A 263 -1.37 -10.55 4.32
C GLY A 263 -2.48 -10.28 5.33
N ILE A 264 -2.13 -9.76 6.51
CA ILE A 264 -3.06 -9.52 7.63
C ILE A 264 -4.23 -8.62 7.22
N ARG A 265 -5.38 -8.74 7.89
CA ARG A 265 -6.50 -7.81 7.69
C ARG A 265 -6.11 -6.38 8.05
N GLY A 266 -6.72 -5.41 7.40
CA GLY A 266 -6.40 -3.99 7.56
C GLY A 266 -5.53 -3.40 6.46
N ILE A 267 -4.77 -4.23 5.74
CA ILE A 267 -3.95 -3.79 4.60
C ILE A 267 -4.78 -3.73 3.31
N GLU A 268 -4.47 -2.78 2.44
CA GLU A 268 -4.98 -2.77 1.07
C GLU A 268 -4.34 -3.88 0.22
N GLY A 269 -4.99 -4.24 -0.88
CA GLY A 269 -4.49 -5.23 -1.85
C GLY A 269 -5.21 -6.58 -1.83
N LEU A 270 -5.99 -6.86 -0.79
CA LEU A 270 -6.75 -8.12 -0.61
C LEU A 270 -8.28 -7.90 -0.61
N GLY A 271 -8.71 -6.75 -1.12
CA GLY A 271 -10.12 -6.37 -1.23
C GLY A 271 -10.63 -5.57 -0.04
N LYS A 272 -11.62 -4.71 -0.29
CA LYS A 272 -12.17 -3.74 0.68
C LYS A 272 -12.64 -4.37 1.98
N LYS A 273 -13.30 -5.53 1.92
CA LYS A 273 -13.76 -6.24 3.13
C LYS A 273 -12.56 -6.62 4.01
N TRP A 274 -11.47 -7.07 3.40
CA TRP A 274 -10.22 -7.39 4.07
C TRP A 274 -9.63 -6.19 4.81
N THR A 275 -9.60 -5.03 4.13
CA THR A 275 -9.13 -3.78 4.70
C THR A 275 -10.01 -3.34 5.89
N SER A 276 -11.33 -3.27 5.68
CA SER A 276 -12.26 -2.85 6.73
C SER A 276 -12.29 -3.78 7.94
N ASP A 277 -11.98 -5.08 7.75
CA ASP A 277 -11.95 -6.07 8.83
C ASP A 277 -10.70 -6.02 9.70
N GLY A 278 -9.76 -5.10 9.46
CA GLY A 278 -8.59 -4.87 10.31
C GLY A 278 -8.29 -3.40 10.64
N LYS A 279 -9.25 -2.49 10.39
CA LYS A 279 -9.19 -1.07 10.74
C LYS A 279 -10.08 -0.76 11.97
N GLU A 280 -9.86 0.37 12.62
CA GLU A 280 -10.63 0.91 13.76
C GLU A 280 -10.93 -0.12 14.87
N LEU A 281 -12.21 -0.33 15.22
CA LEU A 281 -12.66 -1.25 16.26
C LEU A 281 -12.29 -2.71 15.98
N LYS A 282 -11.96 -3.04 14.73
CA LYS A 282 -11.53 -4.38 14.31
C LYS A 282 -10.00 -4.52 14.25
N ARG A 283 -9.22 -3.48 14.58
CA ARG A 283 -7.75 -3.47 14.54
C ARG A 283 -7.08 -4.63 15.27
N LYS A 284 -7.73 -5.18 16.30
CA LYS A 284 -7.23 -6.34 17.04
C LYS A 284 -7.06 -7.59 16.17
N LYS A 285 -7.87 -7.74 15.11
CA LYS A 285 -7.78 -8.84 14.15
C LYS A 285 -6.44 -8.85 13.41
N SER A 286 -5.87 -7.69 13.10
CA SER A 286 -4.56 -7.58 12.47
C SER A 286 -3.44 -8.17 13.34
N PHE A 287 -3.48 -7.91 14.65
CA PHE A 287 -2.52 -8.49 15.60
C PHE A 287 -2.69 -10.01 15.71
N ASP A 288 -3.93 -10.49 15.77
CA ASP A 288 -4.23 -11.91 15.83
C ASP A 288 -3.78 -12.63 14.55
N ASP A 289 -4.03 -12.06 13.37
CA ASP A 289 -3.55 -12.59 12.09
C ASP A 289 -2.02 -12.74 12.14
N PHE A 290 -1.29 -11.70 12.54
CA PHE A 290 0.17 -11.73 12.60
C PHE A 290 0.72 -12.76 13.61
N ILE A 291 0.12 -12.85 14.80
CA ILE A 291 0.49 -13.85 15.81
C ILE A 291 0.29 -15.27 15.28
N TYR A 292 -0.82 -15.50 14.57
CA TYR A 292 -1.10 -16.83 14.01
C TYR A 292 -0.21 -17.19 12.82
N ALA A 293 0.31 -16.20 12.08
CA ALA A 293 1.38 -16.43 11.10
C ALA A 293 2.62 -17.03 11.77
N ILE A 294 3.06 -16.42 12.89
CA ILE A 294 4.20 -16.89 13.69
C ILE A 294 3.95 -18.30 14.22
N LYS A 295 2.78 -18.54 14.84
CA LYS A 295 2.39 -19.87 15.34
C LYS A 295 2.36 -20.92 14.23
N HIS A 296 1.92 -20.55 13.03
CA HIS A 296 1.90 -21.43 11.86
C HIS A 296 3.31 -21.82 11.41
N LEU A 297 4.23 -20.86 11.32
CA LEU A 297 5.63 -21.11 10.94
C LEU A 297 6.32 -22.09 11.90
N ILE A 298 6.10 -21.93 13.20
CA ILE A 298 6.61 -22.85 14.23
C ILE A 298 5.97 -24.24 14.08
N LYS A 299 4.63 -24.31 13.97
CA LYS A 299 3.89 -25.56 13.84
C LYS A 299 4.29 -26.37 12.60
N LYS A 300 4.54 -25.69 11.48
CA LYS A 300 4.99 -26.28 10.21
C LYS A 300 6.48 -26.59 10.17
N LYS A 301 7.19 -26.42 11.30
CA LYS A 301 8.62 -26.71 11.46
C LYS A 301 9.55 -25.88 10.57
N TYR A 302 9.09 -24.72 10.07
CA TYR A 302 9.97 -23.79 9.37
C TYR A 302 11.02 -23.22 10.31
N THR A 303 10.64 -22.94 11.56
CA THR A 303 11.50 -22.29 12.55
C THR A 303 11.06 -22.64 13.98
N LYS A 304 11.70 -22.01 14.98
CA LYS A 304 11.35 -22.06 16.41
C LYS A 304 11.37 -20.65 16.99
N SER A 305 10.68 -20.41 18.11
CA SER A 305 10.49 -19.06 18.68
C SER A 305 11.78 -18.23 18.78
N SER A 306 12.88 -18.84 19.25
CA SER A 306 14.17 -18.14 19.43
C SER A 306 14.85 -17.71 18.12
N LYS A 307 14.34 -18.16 16.97
CA LYS A 307 14.84 -17.86 15.62
C LYS A 307 13.90 -16.92 14.85
N ILE A 308 12.84 -16.44 15.48
CA ILE A 308 11.88 -15.50 14.89
C ILE A 308 12.27 -14.07 15.23
N THR A 309 12.44 -13.27 14.20
CA THR A 309 12.51 -11.81 14.28
C THR A 309 11.23 -11.24 13.70
N ILE A 310 10.60 -10.30 14.40
CA ILE A 310 9.51 -9.51 13.84
C ILE A 310 10.03 -8.13 13.47
N TYR A 311 9.71 -7.68 12.26
CA TYR A 311 10.21 -6.43 11.70
C TYR A 311 9.05 -5.54 11.24
N GLY A 312 9.12 -4.24 11.49
CA GLY A 312 8.11 -3.30 10.99
C GLY A 312 8.54 -1.84 11.05
N GLN A 313 7.99 -1.02 10.16
CA GLN A 313 8.21 0.43 10.11
C GLN A 313 6.89 1.18 10.30
N GLY A 314 6.86 2.33 10.98
CA GLY A 314 5.65 3.14 11.17
C GLY A 314 4.54 2.36 11.87
N GLU A 315 3.41 2.16 11.17
CA GLU A 315 2.29 1.29 11.61
C GLU A 315 2.70 -0.18 11.79
N GLY A 316 3.61 -0.66 10.96
CA GLY A 316 4.18 -2.00 11.10
C GLY A 316 4.99 -2.10 12.38
N GLY A 317 5.64 -1.01 12.79
CA GLY A 317 6.36 -0.88 14.05
C GLY A 317 5.43 -0.86 15.27
N LEU A 318 4.25 -0.23 15.17
CA LEU A 318 3.18 -0.39 16.15
C LEU A 318 2.83 -1.88 16.29
N LEU A 319 2.53 -2.53 15.16
CA LEU A 319 2.06 -3.90 15.14
C LEU A 319 3.06 -4.85 15.79
N THR A 320 4.33 -4.79 15.40
CA THR A 320 5.35 -5.65 15.99
C THR A 320 5.53 -5.39 17.48
N THR A 321 5.43 -4.13 17.93
CA THR A 321 5.53 -3.81 19.36
C THR A 321 4.33 -4.33 20.16
N VAL A 322 3.12 -4.24 19.62
CA VAL A 322 1.92 -4.82 20.27
C VAL A 322 2.03 -6.34 20.35
N VAL A 323 2.50 -6.99 19.27
CA VAL A 323 2.67 -8.43 19.23
C VAL A 323 3.75 -8.91 20.20
N SER A 324 4.87 -8.19 20.31
CA SER A 324 5.93 -8.54 21.28
C SER A 324 5.50 -8.38 22.74
N GLN A 325 4.63 -7.41 23.03
CA GLN A 325 4.03 -7.26 24.36
C GLN A 325 3.07 -8.40 24.70
N ARG A 326 2.25 -8.82 23.73
CA ARG A 326 1.22 -9.86 23.94
C ARG A 326 1.79 -11.26 24.02
N GLU A 327 2.72 -11.61 23.12
CA GLU A 327 3.21 -12.98 22.93
C GLU A 327 4.76 -13.03 22.84
N PRO A 328 5.51 -12.49 23.83
CA PRO A 328 6.97 -12.37 23.74
C PRO A 328 7.68 -13.72 23.59
N LYS A 329 7.11 -14.80 24.14
CA LYS A 329 7.67 -16.16 24.05
C LYS A 329 7.71 -16.74 22.63
N LEU A 330 7.01 -16.13 21.68
CA LEU A 330 7.02 -16.56 20.28
C LEU A 330 8.15 -15.92 19.48
N ILE A 331 8.88 -14.96 20.06
CA ILE A 331 9.74 -14.03 19.35
C ILE A 331 11.13 -14.05 19.98
N GLY A 332 12.17 -14.20 19.14
CA GLY A 332 13.56 -14.04 19.56
C GLY A 332 14.01 -12.58 19.51
N ALA A 333 13.59 -11.84 18.48
CA ALA A 333 13.96 -10.45 18.30
C ALA A 333 12.86 -9.56 17.69
N VAL A 334 12.92 -8.27 17.98
CA VAL A 334 12.02 -7.23 17.49
C VAL A 334 12.85 -6.12 16.87
N VAL A 335 12.53 -5.72 15.64
CA VAL A 335 13.11 -4.55 14.98
C VAL A 335 11.99 -3.61 14.56
N ALA A 336 11.96 -2.42 15.15
CA ALA A 336 10.92 -1.42 14.90
C ALA A 336 11.53 -0.10 14.41
N LYS A 337 11.17 0.35 13.22
CA LYS A 337 11.69 1.60 12.61
C LYS A 337 10.62 2.71 12.61
N SER A 338 10.96 3.87 13.14
CA SER A 338 10.05 5.02 13.35
C SER A 338 8.63 4.59 13.81
N PRO A 339 8.51 3.74 14.85
CA PRO A 339 7.23 3.12 15.20
C PRO A 339 6.24 4.11 15.83
N VAL A 340 4.95 3.89 15.58
CA VAL A 340 3.86 4.52 16.34
C VAL A 340 3.69 3.77 17.66
N LEU A 341 4.01 4.42 18.78
CA LEU A 341 4.04 3.76 20.11
C LEU A 341 3.07 4.36 21.12
N ASP A 342 2.50 5.52 20.81
CA ASP A 342 1.48 6.18 21.63
C ASP A 342 0.28 6.47 20.75
N THR A 343 -0.69 5.57 20.78
CA THR A 343 -1.93 5.66 20.00
C THR A 343 -2.99 6.57 20.63
N ILE A 344 -2.69 7.24 21.74
CA ILE A 344 -3.63 8.16 22.41
C ILE A 344 -3.27 9.62 22.18
N ARG A 345 -1.99 9.91 21.94
CA ARG A 345 -1.52 11.21 21.48
C ARG A 345 -1.06 11.18 20.02
N TYR A 346 -1.62 10.28 19.21
CA TYR A 346 -1.19 10.14 17.82
C TYR A 346 -1.44 11.43 17.03
N ASP A 347 -2.49 12.16 17.35
CA ASP A 347 -2.91 13.42 16.72
C ASP A 347 -1.90 14.55 16.91
N GLU A 348 -1.11 14.50 17.98
CA GLU A 348 -0.01 15.43 18.24
C GLU A 348 1.36 14.88 17.80
N LEU A 349 1.51 13.55 17.83
CA LEU A 349 2.79 12.87 17.60
C LEU A 349 2.97 12.35 16.17
N THR A 350 1.92 12.39 15.36
CA THR A 350 1.92 11.97 13.96
C THR A 350 1.31 13.08 13.13
N LYS A 351 1.93 13.39 11.98
CA LYS A 351 1.37 14.41 11.08
C LYS A 351 -0.03 14.02 10.60
N TYR A 352 -0.90 15.02 10.64
CA TYR A 352 -2.34 14.92 10.43
C TYR A 352 -2.75 14.09 9.20
N ASP A 353 -2.00 14.13 8.09
CA ASP A 353 -2.39 13.44 6.86
C ASP A 353 -2.34 11.90 6.95
N PHE A 354 -1.46 11.31 7.78
CA PHE A 354 -1.34 9.84 7.88
C PHE A 354 -2.30 9.22 8.88
N ALA A 355 -2.72 9.96 9.90
CA ALA A 355 -3.40 9.39 11.06
C ALA A 355 -4.92 9.62 11.10
N PHE A 356 -5.45 10.55 10.30
CA PHE A 356 -6.77 11.10 10.57
C PHE A 356 -7.97 10.31 9.98
N PHE A 357 -7.82 9.46 8.95
CA PHE A 357 -9.03 8.94 8.27
C PHE A 357 -9.26 7.43 8.20
N ASP A 358 -8.24 6.58 8.15
CA ASP A 358 -8.52 5.19 7.75
C ASP A 358 -8.34 4.14 8.85
N GLY A 359 -7.35 4.30 9.73
CA GLY A 359 -6.94 3.23 10.64
C GLY A 359 -7.50 3.31 12.06
N TYR A 360 -7.58 4.53 12.61
CA TYR A 360 -7.71 4.74 14.05
C TYR A 360 -9.05 5.32 14.51
N GLY A 361 -9.70 6.13 13.66
CA GLY A 361 -10.97 6.79 13.95
C GLY A 361 -10.82 8.03 14.85
N ASN A 362 -11.94 8.67 15.19
CA ASN A 362 -11.96 9.91 15.96
C ASN A 362 -11.78 9.67 17.48
N LEU A 363 -10.65 10.14 18.05
CA LEU A 363 -10.31 10.04 19.48
C LEU A 363 -11.35 10.62 20.43
N ASN A 364 -12.10 11.65 20.02
CA ASN A 364 -13.15 12.26 20.84
C ASN A 364 -14.34 11.30 21.07
N LYS A 365 -14.44 10.22 20.29
CA LYS A 365 -15.43 9.17 20.53
C LYS A 365 -14.90 8.18 21.56
N LYS A 366 -15.58 8.05 22.71
CA LYS A 366 -15.24 7.11 23.79
C LYS A 366 -14.91 5.69 23.31
N LYS A 367 -15.70 5.14 22.39
CA LYS A 367 -15.47 3.79 21.84
C LYS A 367 -14.12 3.67 21.10
N VAL A 368 -13.74 4.71 20.36
CA VAL A 368 -12.45 4.77 19.66
C VAL A 368 -11.32 4.88 20.67
N PHE A 369 -11.39 5.84 21.60
CA PHE A 369 -10.39 6.00 22.67
C PHE A 369 -10.13 4.68 23.41
N VAL A 370 -11.19 4.00 23.87
CA VAL A 370 -11.08 2.73 24.60
C VAL A 370 -10.40 1.65 23.74
N ASN A 371 -10.73 1.59 22.45
CA ASN A 371 -10.11 0.64 21.54
C ASN A 371 -8.62 0.94 21.36
N LEU A 372 -8.25 2.17 21.02
CA LEU A 372 -6.85 2.60 20.84
C LEU A 372 -6.02 2.40 22.09
N TYR A 373 -6.58 2.76 23.25
CA TYR A 373 -5.94 2.61 24.54
C TYR A 373 -5.61 1.14 24.82
N SER A 374 -6.53 0.23 24.47
CA SER A 374 -6.41 -1.21 24.76
C SER A 374 -5.25 -1.91 24.04
N PHE A 375 -4.64 -1.28 23.04
CA PHE A 375 -3.44 -1.81 22.37
C PHE A 375 -2.29 -0.81 22.27
N SER A 376 -2.40 0.36 22.90
CA SER A 376 -1.37 1.38 22.87
C SER A 376 -0.06 0.88 23.51
N PRO A 377 1.06 0.75 22.76
CA PRO A 377 2.29 0.16 23.31
C PRO A 377 2.78 0.87 24.57
N TYR A 378 2.74 2.21 24.57
CA TYR A 378 3.16 3.02 25.71
C TYR A 378 2.29 2.78 26.96
N HIS A 379 0.97 2.67 26.79
CA HIS A 379 0.03 2.54 27.90
C HIS A 379 -0.21 1.10 28.39
N GLN A 380 0.17 0.10 27.59
CA GLN A 380 -0.10 -1.32 27.88
C GLN A 380 1.15 -2.11 28.29
N MET A 381 2.36 -1.55 28.16
CA MET A 381 3.62 -2.29 28.39
C MET A 381 3.76 -2.94 29.78
N ASP A 382 3.16 -2.37 30.81
CA ASP A 382 3.22 -2.80 32.22
C ASP A 382 2.08 -3.75 32.62
N LYS A 383 1.04 -3.87 31.78
CA LYS A 383 -0.17 -4.66 32.08
C LYS A 383 -0.05 -6.11 31.69
N TYR A 384 0.83 -6.43 30.73
CA TYR A 384 1.02 -7.81 30.30
C TYR A 384 1.92 -8.56 31.30
N LYS A 385 1.36 -9.59 31.95
CA LYS A 385 2.06 -10.44 32.94
C LYS A 385 3.38 -11.03 32.41
N THR A 386 3.48 -11.18 31.09
CA THR A 386 4.66 -11.65 30.36
C THR A 386 5.87 -10.72 30.47
N PHE A 387 5.66 -9.42 30.71
CA PHE A 387 6.74 -8.45 30.96
C PHE A 387 7.62 -8.87 32.14
N LYS A 388 7.08 -9.59 33.12
CA LYS A 388 7.80 -9.91 34.37
C LYS A 388 8.80 -11.07 34.29
N LYS A 389 8.94 -11.74 33.12
CA LYS A 389 9.76 -12.94 33.00
C LYS A 389 10.88 -12.81 31.97
N GLU A 390 10.53 -12.44 30.73
CA GLU A 390 11.49 -12.37 29.63
C GLU A 390 11.00 -11.35 28.59
N TRP A 391 11.93 -10.67 27.92
CA TRP A 391 11.64 -9.72 26.85
C TRP A 391 12.51 -10.03 25.62
N PRO A 392 11.95 -10.06 24.39
CA PRO A 392 12.74 -10.35 23.20
C PRO A 392 13.77 -9.26 22.95
N SER A 393 14.92 -9.62 22.39
CA SER A 393 15.95 -8.66 21.98
C SER A 393 15.32 -7.60 21.08
N THR A 394 15.31 -6.33 21.51
CA THR A 394 14.52 -5.28 20.86
C THR A 394 15.44 -4.16 20.37
N LEU A 395 15.38 -3.88 19.07
CA LEU A 395 16.03 -2.74 18.43
C LEU A 395 14.95 -1.76 17.94
N ILE A 396 15.01 -0.52 18.41
CA ILE A 396 14.16 0.57 17.92
C ILE A 396 15.04 1.61 17.24
N ILE A 397 14.73 1.92 15.98
CA ILE A 397 15.47 2.90 15.16
C ILE A 397 14.53 4.06 14.87
N HIS A 398 14.90 5.29 15.20
CA HIS A 398 14.07 6.47 14.93
C HIS A 398 14.96 7.68 14.61
N SER A 399 14.73 8.33 13.46
CA SER A 399 15.42 9.58 13.11
C SER A 399 14.86 10.78 13.89
N PHE A 400 15.72 11.68 14.37
CA PHE A 400 15.30 12.97 14.94
C PHE A 400 14.64 13.89 13.90
N THR A 401 14.86 13.65 12.61
CA THR A 401 14.31 14.44 11.51
C THR A 401 13.07 13.83 10.86
N GLU A 402 12.59 12.67 11.34
CA GLU A 402 11.35 12.08 10.86
C GLU A 402 10.19 13.04 11.15
N LYS A 403 9.44 13.39 10.09
CA LYS A 403 8.38 14.39 10.17
C LYS A 403 7.00 13.75 10.26
N ASN A 404 6.84 12.49 9.83
CA ASN A 404 5.54 11.84 9.79
C ASN A 404 5.19 11.23 11.15
N TYR A 405 6.11 10.47 11.73
CA TYR A 405 5.98 9.90 13.07
C TYR A 405 7.05 10.56 13.94
N LEU A 406 6.66 11.41 14.88
CA LEU A 406 7.64 12.15 15.68
C LEU A 406 8.42 11.19 16.59
N VAL A 407 9.72 11.49 16.76
CA VAL A 407 10.64 10.75 17.64
C VAL A 407 10.13 10.61 19.08
N ALA A 408 9.24 11.51 19.50
CA ALA A 408 8.55 11.48 20.78
C ALA A 408 7.77 10.18 21.05
N HIS A 409 7.29 9.45 20.02
CA HIS A 409 6.75 8.10 20.22
C HIS A 409 7.79 7.18 20.85
N THR A 410 9.01 7.18 20.32
CA THR A 410 10.11 6.31 20.76
C THR A 410 10.71 6.76 22.08
N THR A 411 10.96 8.05 22.26
CA THR A 411 11.60 8.53 23.51
C THR A 411 10.70 8.31 24.73
N LYS A 412 9.40 8.58 24.62
CA LYS A 412 8.43 8.28 25.70
C LYS A 412 8.38 6.78 26.02
N TYR A 413 8.31 5.95 25.00
CA TYR A 413 8.28 4.50 25.15
C TYR A 413 9.53 3.97 25.85
N LEU A 414 10.72 4.38 25.40
CA LEU A 414 11.99 3.95 25.99
C LEU A 414 12.17 4.47 27.42
N ALA A 415 11.75 5.71 27.72
CA ALA A 415 11.79 6.27 29.07
C ALA A 415 10.96 5.45 30.07
N LYS A 416 9.84 4.86 29.63
CA LYS A 416 9.04 3.95 30.47
C LYS A 416 9.58 2.52 30.47
N LEU A 417 10.06 2.02 29.33
CA LEU A 417 10.55 0.65 29.18
C LEU A 417 11.85 0.40 29.94
N TYR A 418 12.80 1.33 29.88
CA TYR A 418 14.15 1.12 30.40
C TYR A 418 14.19 0.85 31.92
N PRO A 419 13.52 1.62 32.79
CA PRO A 419 13.45 1.31 34.23
C PRO A 419 12.77 -0.03 34.50
N LEU A 420 11.80 -0.41 33.68
CA LEU A 420 11.09 -1.68 33.82
C LEU A 420 12.00 -2.87 33.47
N LEU A 421 12.84 -2.77 32.43
CA LEU A 421 13.81 -3.81 32.07
C LEU A 421 14.91 -3.96 33.13
N LYS A 422 15.39 -2.86 33.72
CA LYS A 422 16.35 -2.91 34.84
C LYS A 422 15.83 -3.72 36.04
N LYS A 423 14.53 -3.61 36.35
CA LYS A 423 13.92 -4.38 37.44
C LYS A 423 13.96 -5.89 37.17
N ILE A 424 13.78 -6.32 35.92
CA ILE A 424 13.83 -7.74 35.55
C ILE A 424 15.25 -8.28 35.71
N GLN A 425 16.27 -7.54 35.26
CA GLN A 425 17.68 -7.96 35.37
C GLN A 425 18.14 -8.16 36.81
N ASN A 426 17.55 -7.44 37.77
CA ASN A 426 17.89 -7.59 39.20
C ASN A 426 17.15 -8.77 39.87
N HIS A 427 16.25 -9.46 39.18
CA HIS A 427 15.44 -10.58 39.68
C HIS A 427 15.73 -11.92 38.99
N VAL A 428 16.63 -11.92 37.99
CA VAL A 428 17.22 -13.10 37.35
C VAL A 428 18.64 -13.24 37.89
#